data_AF-A0A2I0CMR0-F1
#
_entry.id   AF-A0A2I0CMR0-F1
#
_cell.length_a   1.000
_cell.length_b   1.000
_cell.length_c   1.000
_cell.angle_alpha   90.00
_cell.angle_beta   90.00
_cell.angle_gamma   90.00
#
_symmetry.space_group_name_H-M   'P 1'
#
loop_
_entity.id
_entity.type
_entity.pdbx_description
1 polymer ?
#
loop_
_entity_poly.entity_id
_entity_poly.type
_entity_poly.pdbx_seq_one_letter_code
_entity_poly.pdbx_strand_id
1 'polypeptide(L)'
;MKDDDLQKLSELLGKEIDALPKDGKEHSISITVGGNNSGNISLGGTQIVFNSQGQKRTWADLAVSELLNHLAHWKAQWWSGWRGFWLNAPCLLLMLMLALMAVGLLSGWLLSLGPQTMPYVLAPTIILMAILSTWMMRIRRVEGRLMQDSQAYIDTIEAELRRRR
;
A
#
# COMPACT_ATOMS: atom_id res chain seq x y z
N MET A 1 -39.33 10.98 2.58
CA MET A 1 -39.59 10.34 3.88
C MET A 1 -40.97 10.76 4.30
N LYS A 2 -41.84 9.82 4.67
CA LYS A 2 -43.17 10.14 5.19
C LYS A 2 -43.03 10.47 6.68
N ASP A 3 -43.77 11.45 7.17
CA ASP A 3 -43.69 11.91 8.58
C ASP A 3 -43.95 10.78 9.58
N ASP A 4 -44.74 9.77 9.19
CA ASP A 4 -45.02 8.58 9.98
C ASP A 4 -43.76 7.72 10.28
N ASP A 5 -42.79 7.69 9.37
CA ASP A 5 -41.56 6.90 9.54
C ASP A 5 -40.60 7.59 10.52
N LEU A 6 -40.60 8.93 10.52
CA LEU A 6 -39.84 9.73 11.48
C LEU A 6 -40.42 9.61 12.89
N GLN A 7 -41.74 9.57 13.00
CA GLN A 7 -42.44 9.41 14.28
C GLN A 7 -42.22 8.03 14.89
N LYS A 8 -42.20 6.97 14.06
CA LYS A 8 -41.83 5.62 14.53
C LYS A 8 -40.37 5.53 14.97
N LEU A 9 -39.46 6.20 14.25
CA LEU A 9 -38.04 6.23 14.62
C LEU A 9 -37.84 6.97 15.95
N SER A 10 -38.55 8.07 16.19
CA SER A 10 -38.44 8.81 17.46
C SER A 10 -39.00 8.01 18.65
N GLU A 11 -40.10 7.27 18.46
CA GLU A 11 -40.62 6.37 19.48
C GLU A 11 -39.67 5.23 19.83
N LEU A 12 -39.01 4.63 18.82
CA LEU A 12 -38.03 3.57 19.04
C LEU A 12 -36.78 4.10 19.75
N LEU A 13 -36.29 5.28 19.37
CA LEU A 13 -35.15 5.91 20.03
C LEU A 13 -35.47 6.32 21.48
N GLY A 14 -36.67 6.83 21.74
CA GLY A 14 -37.12 7.18 23.09
C GLY A 14 -37.13 5.97 24.01
N LYS A 15 -37.66 4.83 23.55
CA LYS A 15 -37.65 3.57 24.33
C LYS A 15 -36.24 3.09 24.65
N GLU A 16 -35.32 3.18 23.70
CA GLU A 16 -33.94 2.73 23.90
C GLU A 16 -33.17 3.67 24.85
N ILE A 17 -33.42 4.99 24.78
CA ILE A 17 -32.87 5.97 25.71
C ILE A 17 -33.38 5.72 27.14
N ASP A 18 -34.69 5.46 27.30
CA ASP A 18 -35.29 5.19 28.60
C ASP A 18 -34.83 3.85 29.20
N ALA A 19 -34.40 2.91 28.37
CA ALA A 19 -33.83 1.64 28.79
C ALA A 19 -32.37 1.74 29.26
N LEU A 20 -31.69 2.87 29.05
CA LEU A 20 -30.32 3.05 29.51
C LEU A 20 -30.23 3.20 31.04
N PRO A 21 -29.20 2.63 31.68
CA PRO A 21 -29.02 2.72 33.12
C PRO A 21 -28.76 4.17 33.55
N LYS A 22 -29.56 4.68 34.49
CA LYS A 22 -29.45 6.04 35.05
C LYS A 22 -28.39 6.11 36.15
N ASP A 23 -27.18 5.65 35.85
CA ASP A 23 -26.07 5.51 36.79
C ASP A 23 -25.17 6.76 36.92
N GLY A 24 -25.58 7.87 36.28
CA GLY A 24 -24.84 9.13 36.27
C GLY A 24 -23.57 9.13 35.42
N LYS A 25 -23.34 8.06 34.64
CA LYS A 25 -22.24 7.98 33.67
C LYS A 25 -22.72 8.37 32.27
N GLU A 26 -21.77 8.77 31.43
CA GLU A 26 -22.04 9.05 30.01
C GLU A 26 -22.32 7.75 29.26
N HIS A 27 -23.44 7.70 28.56
CA HIS A 27 -23.82 6.57 27.69
C HIS A 27 -23.85 7.05 26.24
N SER A 28 -23.27 6.26 25.33
CA SER A 28 -23.26 6.55 23.90
C SER A 28 -24.28 5.68 23.16
N ILE A 29 -25.09 6.30 22.31
CA ILE A 29 -26.01 5.59 21.42
C ILE A 29 -25.48 5.66 20.00
N SER A 30 -25.35 4.51 19.33
CA SER A 30 -24.90 4.41 17.94
C SER A 30 -26.07 3.97 17.06
N ILE A 31 -26.52 4.83 16.16
CA ILE A 31 -27.60 4.53 15.21
C ILE A 31 -26.97 4.20 13.86
N THR A 32 -27.09 2.93 13.44
CA THR A 32 -26.65 2.50 12.11
C THR A 32 -27.82 2.63 11.12
N VAL A 33 -27.72 3.55 10.18
CA VAL A 33 -28.73 3.74 9.12
C VAL A 33 -28.37 2.85 7.92
N GLY A 34 -29.22 1.89 7.60
CA GLY A 34 -29.09 1.03 6.41
C GLY A 34 -29.91 1.57 5.23
N GLY A 35 -29.30 1.65 4.04
CA GLY A 35 -29.95 2.12 2.79
C GLY A 35 -28.93 2.59 1.74
N ASN A 36 -29.39 3.23 0.66
CA ASN A 36 -28.52 3.79 -0.41
C ASN A 36 -27.57 4.91 0.08
N ASN A 37 -27.76 5.42 1.30
CA ASN A 37 -26.85 6.31 2.01
C ASN A 37 -26.65 5.78 3.43
N SER A 38 -25.67 4.90 3.62
CA SER A 38 -25.34 4.36 4.93
C SER A 38 -24.51 5.33 5.75
N GLY A 39 -24.81 5.42 7.05
CA GLY A 39 -24.10 6.30 7.98
C GLY A 39 -24.30 5.86 9.42
N ASN A 40 -23.32 6.18 10.27
CA ASN A 40 -23.41 5.96 11.71
C ASN A 40 -23.59 7.33 12.39
N ILE A 41 -24.64 7.45 13.20
CA ILE A 41 -24.86 8.62 14.07
C ILE A 41 -24.53 8.18 15.49
N SER A 42 -23.39 8.65 16.00
CA SER A 42 -23.03 8.47 17.40
C SER A 42 -23.50 9.69 18.20
N LEU A 43 -24.38 9.47 19.19
CA LEU A 43 -24.77 10.49 20.16
C LEU A 43 -24.02 10.23 21.47
N GLY A 44 -23.09 11.13 21.80
CA GLY A 44 -22.39 11.19 23.08
C GLY A 44 -21.98 12.64 23.35
N GLY A 45 -22.11 13.09 24.60
CA GLY A 45 -21.63 14.36 25.15
C GLY A 45 -21.40 15.53 24.16
N THR A 46 -22.35 16.48 24.10
CA THR A 46 -22.23 17.82 23.48
C THR A 46 -21.82 17.96 22.01
N GLN A 47 -21.45 16.91 21.28
CA GLN A 47 -21.11 17.01 19.86
C GLN A 47 -21.76 15.92 19.01
N ILE A 48 -22.64 16.34 18.10
CA ILE A 48 -23.13 15.50 17.01
C ILE A 48 -22.02 15.44 15.95
N VAL A 49 -21.23 14.38 15.94
CA VAL A 49 -20.20 14.16 14.91
C VAL A 49 -20.84 13.45 13.72
N PHE A 50 -21.15 14.21 12.68
CA PHE A 50 -21.55 13.65 11.39
C PHE A 50 -20.31 13.11 10.67
N ASN A 51 -20.04 11.81 10.82
CA ASN A 51 -19.06 11.15 9.97
C ASN A 51 -19.76 10.71 8.69
N SER A 52 -19.94 11.63 7.73
CA SER A 52 -20.30 11.23 6.37
C SER A 52 -19.14 10.39 5.85
N GLN A 53 -19.26 9.07 5.88
CA GLN A 53 -18.35 8.21 5.14
C GLN A 53 -18.47 8.64 3.69
N GLY A 54 -17.54 9.46 3.21
CA GLY A 54 -17.46 9.81 1.81
C GLY A 54 -17.49 8.50 1.05
N GLN A 55 -18.57 8.28 0.30
CA GLN A 55 -18.81 7.08 -0.48
C GLN A 55 -17.49 6.77 -1.20
N LYS A 56 -16.79 5.70 -0.77
CA LYS A 56 -15.58 5.26 -1.46
C LYS A 56 -16.07 4.79 -2.81
N ARG A 57 -16.01 5.68 -3.81
CA ARG A 57 -16.41 5.38 -5.20
C ARG A 57 -15.76 4.07 -5.57
N THR A 58 -16.56 3.06 -5.83
CA THR A 58 -16.05 1.75 -6.19
C THR A 58 -15.65 1.80 -7.66
N TRP A 59 -14.72 0.97 -8.13
CA TRP A 59 -14.34 0.91 -9.56
C TRP A 59 -15.54 0.77 -10.51
N ALA A 60 -16.63 0.16 -10.02
CA ALA A 60 -17.92 0.05 -10.70
C ALA A 60 -18.64 1.40 -10.95
N ASP A 61 -18.36 2.43 -10.17
CA ASP A 61 -19.04 3.73 -10.26
C ASP A 61 -18.29 4.74 -11.13
N LEU A 62 -17.04 4.45 -11.51
CA LEU A 62 -16.21 5.37 -12.30
C LEU A 62 -16.56 5.33 -13.79
N ALA A 63 -16.39 6.46 -14.46
CA ALA A 63 -16.52 6.53 -15.92
C ALA A 63 -15.37 5.79 -16.62
N VAL A 64 -15.59 5.29 -17.85
CA VAL A 64 -14.58 4.54 -18.61
C VAL A 64 -13.29 5.36 -18.82
N SER A 65 -13.42 6.66 -19.07
CA SER A 65 -12.28 7.57 -19.20
C SER A 65 -11.47 7.70 -17.90
N GLU A 66 -12.14 7.72 -16.75
CA GLU A 66 -11.48 7.73 -15.44
C GLU A 66 -10.78 6.40 -15.15
N LEU A 67 -11.39 5.24 -15.49
CA LEU A 67 -10.74 3.93 -15.38
C LEU A 67 -9.45 3.87 -16.23
N LEU A 68 -9.48 4.39 -17.45
CA LEU A 68 -8.29 4.42 -18.32
C LEU A 68 -7.17 5.31 -17.76
N ASN A 69 -7.52 6.46 -17.18
CA ASN A 69 -6.55 7.32 -16.50
C ASN A 69 -5.92 6.63 -15.29
N HIS A 70 -6.73 5.93 -14.48
CA HIS A 70 -6.22 5.12 -13.36
C HIS A 70 -5.34 3.97 -13.85
N LEU A 71 -5.70 3.31 -14.94
CA LEU A 71 -4.87 2.26 -15.55
C LEU A 71 -3.51 2.81 -15.98
N ALA A 72 -3.48 3.97 -16.64
CA ALA A 72 -2.23 4.61 -17.05
C ALA A 72 -1.35 4.97 -15.84
N HIS A 73 -1.97 5.50 -14.78
CA HIS A 73 -1.27 5.82 -13.53
C HIS A 73 -0.64 4.58 -12.88
N TRP A 74 -1.41 3.51 -12.71
CA TRP A 74 -0.91 2.27 -12.09
C TRP A 74 0.13 1.56 -12.97
N LYS A 75 0.01 1.61 -14.30
CA LYS A 75 1.07 1.13 -15.21
C LYS A 75 2.36 1.92 -15.06
N ALA A 76 2.28 3.24 -14.94
CA ALA A 76 3.45 4.08 -14.69
C ALA A 76 4.11 3.76 -13.33
N GLN A 77 3.30 3.55 -12.30
CA GLN A 77 3.78 3.16 -10.98
C GLN A 77 4.43 1.77 -10.98
N TRP A 78 3.85 0.80 -11.68
CA TRP A 78 4.45 -0.51 -11.90
C TRP A 78 5.79 -0.40 -12.63
N TRP A 79 5.88 0.45 -13.65
CA TRP A 79 7.13 0.67 -14.40
C TRP A 79 8.20 1.34 -13.52
N SER A 80 7.80 2.27 -12.66
CA SER A 80 8.69 2.86 -11.66
C SER A 80 9.20 1.81 -10.67
N GLY A 81 8.32 0.96 -10.14
CA GLY A 81 8.70 -0.14 -9.25
C GLY A 81 9.62 -1.16 -9.94
N TRP A 82 9.38 -1.46 -11.22
CA TRP A 82 10.25 -2.32 -12.02
C TRP A 82 11.65 -1.72 -12.20
N ARG A 83 11.75 -0.41 -12.51
CA ARG A 83 13.03 0.29 -12.56
C ARG A 83 13.72 0.26 -11.20
N GLY A 84 12.99 0.55 -10.12
CA GLY A 84 13.51 0.40 -8.77
C GLY A 84 14.11 -0.98 -8.59
N PHE A 85 13.31 -2.02 -8.76
CA PHE A 85 13.71 -3.42 -8.61
C PHE A 85 15.02 -3.81 -9.34
N TRP A 86 15.21 -3.36 -10.59
CA TRP A 86 16.39 -3.69 -11.42
C TRP A 86 17.56 -2.70 -11.30
N LEU A 87 17.29 -1.39 -11.33
CA LEU A 87 18.27 -0.29 -11.29
C LEU A 87 18.49 0.25 -9.87
N ASN A 88 18.37 -0.62 -8.87
CA ASN A 88 18.66 -0.28 -7.48
C ASN A 88 20.13 0.07 -7.26
N ALA A 89 20.40 1.03 -6.36
CA ALA A 89 21.74 1.43 -5.95
C ALA A 89 22.66 0.24 -5.56
N PRO A 90 22.23 -0.75 -4.73
CA PRO A 90 23.06 -1.92 -4.43
C PRO A 90 23.36 -2.79 -5.65
N CYS A 91 22.47 -2.86 -6.63
CA CYS A 91 22.67 -3.60 -7.88
C CYS A 91 23.78 -2.94 -8.71
N LEU A 92 23.73 -1.61 -8.86
CA LEU A 92 24.76 -0.84 -9.56
C LEU A 92 26.13 -0.94 -8.88
N LEU A 93 26.17 -0.86 -7.55
CA LEU A 93 27.41 -1.04 -6.78
C LEU A 93 27.99 -2.44 -6.95
N LEU A 94 27.16 -3.49 -6.89
CA LEU A 94 27.60 -4.87 -7.14
C LEU A 94 28.15 -5.06 -8.56
N MET A 95 27.46 -4.51 -9.57
CA MET A 95 27.92 -4.57 -10.96
C MET A 95 29.25 -3.86 -11.15
N LEU A 96 29.41 -2.66 -10.57
CA LEU A 96 30.67 -1.91 -10.60
C LEU A 96 31.80 -2.70 -9.93
N MET A 97 31.53 -3.28 -8.77
CA MET A 97 32.50 -4.07 -8.01
C MET A 97 32.93 -5.33 -8.76
N LEU A 98 31.99 -6.04 -9.38
CA LEU A 98 32.28 -7.19 -10.25
C LEU A 98 33.13 -6.77 -11.45
N ALA A 99 32.81 -5.64 -12.08
CA ALA A 99 33.59 -5.12 -13.20
C ALA A 99 35.03 -4.79 -12.78
N LEU A 100 35.23 -4.11 -11.64
CA LEU A 100 36.56 -3.83 -11.10
C LEU A 100 37.33 -5.12 -10.78
N MET A 101 36.67 -6.12 -10.22
CA MET A 101 37.29 -7.41 -9.90
C MET A 101 37.70 -8.16 -11.18
N ALA A 102 36.86 -8.13 -12.21
CA ALA A 102 37.17 -8.69 -13.53
C ALA A 102 38.35 -7.97 -14.19
N VAL A 103 38.40 -6.64 -14.14
CA VAL A 103 39.53 -5.85 -14.65
C VAL A 103 40.82 -6.15 -13.86
N GLY A 104 40.74 -6.28 -12.54
CA GLY A 104 41.87 -6.65 -11.69
C GLY A 104 42.41 -8.05 -12.01
N LEU A 105 41.53 -8.99 -12.34
CA LEU A 105 41.90 -10.34 -12.79
C LEU A 105 42.54 -10.32 -14.19
N LEU A 106 41.91 -9.65 -15.16
CA LEU A 106 42.39 -9.57 -16.53
C LEU A 106 43.72 -8.81 -16.66
N SER A 107 43.95 -7.81 -15.81
CA SER A 107 45.23 -7.09 -15.75
C SER A 107 46.34 -7.86 -15.05
N GLY A 108 46.03 -9.01 -14.42
CA GLY A 108 46.98 -9.79 -13.62
C GLY A 108 47.33 -9.16 -12.27
N TRP A 109 46.82 -7.96 -11.95
CA TRP A 109 47.05 -7.30 -10.66
C TRP A 109 46.56 -8.15 -9.48
N LEU A 110 45.41 -8.78 -9.62
CA LEU A 110 44.86 -9.61 -8.54
C LEU A 110 45.68 -10.90 -8.33
N LEU A 111 46.35 -11.38 -9.38
CA LEU A 111 47.23 -12.55 -9.37
C LEU A 111 48.64 -12.23 -8.86
N SER A 112 49.06 -10.96 -8.91
CA SER A 112 50.36 -10.52 -8.39
C SER A 112 50.36 -10.26 -6.88
N LEU A 113 49.18 -10.28 -6.24
CA LEU A 113 49.04 -10.18 -4.79
C LEU A 113 49.61 -11.44 -4.12
N GLY A 114 50.52 -11.24 -3.17
CA GLY A 114 51.09 -12.33 -2.39
C GLY A 114 50.06 -12.99 -1.45
N PRO A 115 50.33 -14.23 -0.97
CA PRO A 115 49.41 -14.96 -0.09
C PRO A 115 49.06 -14.22 1.21
N GLN A 116 49.93 -13.32 1.67
CA GLN A 116 49.70 -12.52 2.87
C GLN A 116 48.80 -11.31 2.64
N THR A 117 48.77 -10.74 1.43
CA THR A 117 47.98 -9.53 1.12
C THR A 117 46.60 -9.89 0.54
N MET A 118 46.47 -11.04 -0.11
CA MET A 118 45.22 -11.51 -0.72
C MET A 118 44.02 -11.55 0.25
N PRO A 119 44.15 -12.03 1.51
CA PRO A 119 43.02 -12.08 2.44
C PRO A 119 42.50 -10.69 2.80
N TYR A 120 43.39 -9.69 2.91
CA TYR A 120 43.01 -8.31 3.24
C TYR A 120 42.25 -7.61 2.12
N VAL A 121 42.35 -8.09 0.88
CA VAL A 121 41.55 -7.59 -0.25
C VAL A 121 40.27 -8.40 -0.40
N LEU A 122 40.35 -9.72 -0.34
CA LEU A 122 39.19 -10.60 -0.55
C LEU A 122 38.18 -10.56 0.59
N ALA A 123 38.62 -10.58 1.85
CA ALA A 123 37.70 -10.59 3.00
C ALA A 123 36.77 -9.37 3.02
N PRO A 124 37.23 -8.12 2.93
CA PRO A 124 36.33 -6.97 2.89
C PRO A 124 35.46 -6.94 1.63
N THR A 125 35.99 -7.43 0.50
CA THR A 125 35.22 -7.58 -0.76
C THR A 125 34.04 -8.54 -0.56
N ILE A 126 34.27 -9.70 0.04
CA ILE A 126 33.22 -10.69 0.33
C ILE A 126 32.21 -10.14 1.35
N ILE A 127 32.68 -9.51 2.43
CA ILE A 127 31.81 -8.91 3.44
C ILE A 127 30.92 -7.83 2.82
N LEU A 128 31.50 -6.95 1.99
CA LEU A 128 30.75 -5.90 1.29
C LEU A 128 29.72 -6.50 0.33
N MET A 129 30.08 -7.54 -0.43
CA MET A 129 29.13 -8.26 -1.30
C MET A 129 27.97 -8.87 -0.52
N ALA A 130 28.22 -9.45 0.66
CA ALA A 130 27.17 -10.00 1.51
C ALA A 130 26.20 -8.92 2.03
N ILE A 131 26.74 -7.76 2.45
CA ILE A 131 25.94 -6.61 2.89
C ILE A 131 25.08 -6.06 1.73
N LEU A 132 25.69 -5.82 0.57
CA LEU A 132 24.99 -5.32 -0.61
C LEU A 132 23.92 -6.30 -1.10
N SER A 133 24.20 -7.61 -1.05
CA SER A 133 23.23 -8.64 -1.42
C SER A 133 22.03 -8.67 -0.48
N THR A 134 22.28 -8.55 0.82
CA THR A 134 21.23 -8.47 1.86
C THR A 134 20.39 -7.21 1.69
N TRP A 135 21.02 -6.07 1.43
CA TRP A 135 20.34 -4.81 1.15
C TRP A 135 19.49 -4.89 -0.13
N MET A 136 20.04 -5.44 -1.21
CA MET A 136 19.32 -5.67 -2.46
C MET A 136 18.09 -6.56 -2.25
N MET A 137 18.21 -7.66 -1.50
CA MET A 137 17.06 -8.51 -1.18
C MET A 137 15.97 -7.74 -0.43
N ARG A 138 16.35 -6.86 0.50
CA ARG A 138 15.39 -6.03 1.24
C ARG A 138 14.63 -5.08 0.31
N ILE A 139 15.34 -4.36 -0.57
CA ILE A 139 14.68 -3.44 -1.52
C ILE A 139 13.79 -4.22 -2.48
N ARG A 140 14.28 -5.33 -3.05
CA ARG A 140 13.51 -6.18 -3.96
C ARG A 140 12.23 -6.72 -3.33
N ARG A 141 12.20 -7.01 -2.03
CA ARG A 141 10.97 -7.41 -1.33
C ARG A 141 9.96 -6.26 -1.22
N VAL A 142 10.42 -5.04 -0.96
CA VAL A 142 9.54 -3.87 -0.84
C VAL A 142 8.96 -3.50 -2.21
N GLU A 143 9.83 -3.35 -3.22
CA GLU A 143 9.41 -3.04 -4.59
C GLU A 143 8.58 -4.17 -5.20
N GLY A 144 8.92 -5.43 -4.90
CA GLY A 144 8.14 -6.58 -5.36
C GLY A 144 6.70 -6.58 -4.85
N ARG A 145 6.47 -6.16 -3.60
CA ARG A 145 5.10 -5.99 -3.06
C ARG A 145 4.36 -4.86 -3.76
N LEU A 146 5.01 -3.70 -3.95
CA LEU A 146 4.42 -2.57 -4.67
C LEU A 146 4.03 -2.93 -6.11
N MET A 147 4.86 -3.73 -6.79
CA MET A 147 4.56 -4.24 -8.13
C MET A 147 3.39 -5.22 -8.12
N GLN A 148 3.32 -6.13 -7.14
CA GLN A 148 2.20 -7.07 -7.00
C GLN A 148 0.88 -6.34 -6.73
N ASP A 149 0.89 -5.35 -5.83
CA ASP A 149 -0.28 -4.54 -5.53
C ASP A 149 -0.72 -3.76 -6.79
N SER A 150 0.22 -3.11 -7.48
CA SER A 150 -0.07 -2.39 -8.72
C SER A 150 -0.63 -3.31 -9.81
N GLN A 151 -0.10 -4.53 -9.93
CA GLN A 151 -0.62 -5.53 -10.88
C GLN A 151 -2.04 -5.95 -10.52
N ALA A 152 -2.34 -6.20 -9.24
CA ALA A 152 -3.70 -6.53 -8.80
C ALA A 152 -4.69 -5.40 -9.14
N TYR A 153 -4.29 -4.13 -8.94
CA TYR A 153 -5.12 -3.00 -9.35
C TYR A 153 -5.33 -2.94 -10.86
N ILE A 154 -4.27 -3.12 -11.66
CA ILE A 154 -4.37 -3.18 -13.13
C ILE A 154 -5.34 -4.28 -13.56
N ASP A 155 -5.22 -5.49 -12.99
CA ASP A 155 -6.05 -6.63 -13.34
C ASP A 155 -7.52 -6.38 -12.99
N THR A 156 -7.81 -5.76 -11.84
CA THR A 156 -9.19 -5.39 -11.47
C THR A 156 -9.79 -4.35 -12.41
N ILE A 157 -9.02 -3.32 -12.79
CA ILE A 157 -9.47 -2.27 -13.73
C ILE A 157 -9.68 -2.86 -15.12
N GLU A 158 -8.78 -3.74 -15.59
CA GLU A 158 -8.92 -4.41 -16.89
C GLU A 158 -10.12 -5.37 -16.91
N ALA A 159 -10.39 -6.10 -15.82
CA ALA A 159 -11.57 -6.96 -15.71
C ALA A 159 -12.87 -6.14 -15.77
N GLU A 160 -12.91 -4.99 -15.10
CA GLU A 160 -14.07 -4.10 -15.11
C GLU A 160 -14.27 -3.43 -16.49
N LEU A 161 -13.19 -3.01 -17.15
CA LEU A 161 -13.26 -2.52 -18.54
C LEU A 161 -13.77 -3.59 -19.51
N ARG A 162 -13.36 -4.86 -19.34
CA ARG A 162 -13.86 -5.97 -20.17
C ARG A 162 -15.34 -6.25 -19.94
N ARG A 163 -15.86 -6.09 -18.72
CA ARG A 163 -17.29 -6.28 -18.42
C ARG A 163 -18.18 -5.22 -19.07
N ARG A 164 -17.64 -4.03 -19.35
CA ARG A 164 -18.38 -2.90 -19.94
C ARG A 164 -18.31 -2.84 -21.45
N ARG A 165 -17.53 -3.72 -22.06
CA ARG A 165 -17.39 -3.84 -23.51
C ARG A 165 -18.29 -4.96 -24.02
#